data_AF-A0A3B3HE55-F1
#
_entry.id   AF-A0A3B3HE55-F1
#
_cell.length_a   1.000
_cell.length_b   1.000
_cell.length_c   1.000
_cell.angle_alpha   90.00
_cell.angle_beta   90.00
_cell.angle_gamma   90.00
#
_symmetry.space_group_name_H-M   'P 1'
#
loop_
_entity.id
_entity.type
_entity.pdbx_description
1 polymer ?
#
loop_
_entity_poly.entity_id
_entity_poly.type
_entity_poly.pdbx_seq_one_letter_code
_entity_poly.pdbx_strand_id
1 'polypeptide(L)'
;LCCVLLCCAAHSDRKQQNSVQKPELTVTLSCNYSVRAENLQWYRQDPGSAPRFLLLITDTKEPSVVEAKPPNPRLTAVLNQERNQVHLQISSAAVTDSAVYYCALSYGK
;
A
#
# COMPACT_ATOMS: atom_id res chain seq x y z
N LEU A 1 1.21 -18.23 6.61
CA LEU A 1 1.42 -16.80 6.94
C LEU A 1 0.55 -16.00 5.97
N CYS A 2 -0.60 -15.40 6.28
CA CYS A 2 -1.13 -14.86 7.52
C CYS A 2 -2.66 -15.04 7.50
N CYS A 3 -3.16 -16.12 8.09
CA CYS A 3 -4.59 -16.35 8.32
C CYS A 3 -5.16 -15.43 9.44
N VAL A 4 -4.56 -14.26 9.73
CA VAL A 4 -4.76 -13.60 11.03
C VAL A 4 -5.77 -12.45 11.01
N LEU A 5 -6.33 -11.99 9.89
CA LEU A 5 -7.22 -10.80 9.97
C LEU A 5 -8.63 -10.92 9.39
N LEU A 6 -9.05 -12.02 8.76
CA LEU A 6 -10.41 -12.11 8.20
C LEU A 6 -11.18 -13.39 8.52
N CYS A 7 -10.56 -14.42 9.09
CA CYS A 7 -11.26 -15.67 9.41
C CYS A 7 -12.15 -15.60 10.66
N CYS A 8 -11.94 -14.64 11.58
CA CYS A 8 -12.78 -14.54 12.79
C CYS A 8 -14.19 -13.97 12.52
N ALA A 9 -14.45 -13.39 11.35
CA ALA A 9 -15.77 -12.83 11.03
C ALA A 9 -16.74 -13.85 10.41
N ALA A 10 -16.28 -15.07 10.13
CA ALA A 10 -17.07 -16.06 9.42
C ALA A 10 -17.31 -17.31 10.27
N HIS A 11 -17.99 -17.21 11.41
CA HIS A 11 -18.77 -18.31 12.00
C HIS A 11 -19.97 -17.79 12.82
N SER A 12 -21.17 -18.24 12.42
CA SER A 12 -22.49 -18.25 13.08
C SER A 12 -23.30 -16.96 13.30
N ASP A 13 -24.38 -16.90 12.50
CA ASP A 13 -25.78 -16.67 12.85
C ASP A 13 -26.45 -15.28 12.83
N ARG A 14 -27.59 -15.31 12.12
CA ARG A 14 -28.77 -14.43 12.10
C ARG A 14 -28.72 -13.13 11.30
N LYS A 15 -29.57 -13.08 10.26
CA LYS A 15 -29.97 -11.88 9.52
C LYS A 15 -30.60 -10.86 10.48
N GLN A 16 -29.83 -9.87 10.90
CA GLN A 16 -30.34 -8.54 11.24
C GLN A 16 -29.68 -7.56 10.28
N GLN A 17 -30.51 -6.87 9.49
CA GLN A 17 -30.09 -5.80 8.59
C GLN A 17 -29.82 -4.53 9.41
N ASN A 18 -28.81 -4.58 10.26
CA ASN A 18 -28.15 -3.39 10.77
C ASN A 18 -26.99 -3.14 9.82
N SER A 19 -26.99 -2.01 9.11
CA SER A 19 -25.86 -1.53 8.34
C SER A 19 -24.71 -1.21 9.29
N VAL A 20 -23.95 -2.23 9.66
CA VAL A 20 -22.68 -2.08 10.37
C VAL A 20 -21.76 -1.33 9.41
N GLN A 21 -21.56 -0.03 9.66
CA GLN A 21 -20.49 0.71 9.02
C GLN A 21 -19.19 0.02 9.43
N LYS A 22 -18.58 -0.69 8.48
CA LYS A 22 -17.26 -1.29 8.69
C LYS A 22 -16.30 -0.14 9.06
N PRO A 23 -15.54 -0.23 10.15
CA PRO A 23 -14.56 0.79 10.46
C PRO A 23 -13.60 0.97 9.28
N GLU A 24 -13.39 2.21 8.86
CA GLU A 24 -12.43 2.58 7.81
C GLU A 24 -11.03 2.18 8.29
N LEU A 25 -10.58 1.00 7.86
CA LEU A 25 -9.27 0.46 8.21
C LEU A 25 -8.24 1.00 7.21
N THR A 26 -7.29 1.80 7.69
CA THR A 26 -6.12 2.20 6.90
C THR A 26 -4.94 1.30 7.22
N VAL A 27 -4.38 0.65 6.20
CA VAL A 27 -3.16 -0.16 6.32
C VAL A 27 -1.97 0.68 5.88
N THR A 28 -0.87 0.63 6.64
CA THR A 28 0.40 1.28 6.28
C THR A 28 1.46 0.21 6.02
N LEU A 29 2.00 0.19 4.81
CA LEU A 29 3.14 -0.64 4.43
C LEU A 29 4.39 0.23 4.48
N SER A 30 5.45 -0.25 5.12
CA SER A 30 6.69 0.51 5.33
C SER A 30 7.84 -0.09 4.56
N CYS A 31 8.61 0.76 3.88
CA CYS A 31 9.85 0.40 3.23
C CYS A 31 10.98 1.29 3.76
N ASN A 32 12.01 0.67 4.31
CA ASN A 32 13.22 1.35 4.77
C ASN A 32 14.31 1.21 3.72
N TYR A 33 15.09 2.25 3.50
CA TYR A 33 16.24 2.22 2.59
C TYR A 33 17.48 2.82 3.24
N SER A 34 18.66 2.37 2.81
CA SER A 34 19.94 2.74 3.45
C SER A 34 20.76 3.73 2.62
N VAL A 35 20.46 3.85 1.33
CA VAL A 35 21.20 4.69 0.38
C VAL A 35 20.25 5.74 -0.17
N ARG A 36 20.72 6.97 -0.36
CA ARG A 36 19.93 8.02 -1.03
C ARG A 36 19.42 7.50 -2.37
N ALA A 37 18.10 7.38 -2.50
CA ALA A 37 17.43 7.12 -3.77
C ALA A 37 16.91 8.45 -4.32
N GLU A 38 16.70 8.54 -5.62
CA GLU A 38 15.99 9.69 -6.20
C GLU A 38 14.51 9.37 -6.37
N ASN A 39 14.21 8.12 -6.70
CA ASN A 39 12.84 7.67 -6.88
C ASN A 39 12.55 6.44 -6.02
N LEU A 40 11.41 6.48 -5.36
CA LEU A 40 10.86 5.43 -4.53
C LEU A 40 9.58 4.93 -5.18
N GLN A 41 9.55 3.65 -5.55
CA GLN A 41 8.47 3.08 -6.34
C GLN A 41 7.75 2.00 -5.56
N TRP A 42 6.44 1.94 -5.70
CA TRP A 42 5.61 0.87 -5.15
C TRP A 42 5.00 0.02 -6.25
N TYR A 43 5.02 -1.29 -6.03
CA TYR A 43 4.42 -2.29 -6.91
C TYR A 43 3.54 -3.23 -6.09
N ARG A 44 2.51 -3.77 -6.74
CA ARG A 44 1.70 -4.87 -6.23
C ARG A 44 1.85 -6.07 -7.14
N GLN A 45 2.03 -7.25 -6.55
CA GLN A 45 2.03 -8.52 -7.25
C GLN A 45 0.92 -9.41 -6.70
N ASP A 46 -0.06 -9.68 -7.54
CA ASP A 46 -1.08 -10.69 -7.28
C ASP A 46 -0.50 -12.10 -7.53
N PRO A 47 -0.99 -13.15 -6.86
CA PRO A 47 -0.48 -14.51 -7.03
C PRO A 47 -0.42 -14.93 -8.51
N GLY A 48 0.74 -15.44 -8.95
CA GLY A 48 0.95 -15.89 -10.33
C GLY A 48 1.06 -14.78 -11.38
N SER A 49 1.03 -13.51 -10.99
CA SER A 49 1.15 -12.36 -11.90
C SER A 49 2.52 -11.69 -11.80
N ALA A 50 2.89 -10.89 -12.80
CA ALA A 50 4.04 -9.99 -12.69
C ALA A 50 3.71 -8.79 -11.78
N PRO A 51 4.72 -8.16 -11.14
CA PRO A 51 4.52 -6.93 -10.38
C PRO A 51 3.96 -5.81 -11.26
N ARG A 52 2.93 -5.12 -10.75
CA ARG A 52 2.27 -3.97 -11.39
C ARG A 52 2.62 -2.70 -10.65
N PHE A 53 3.03 -1.68 -11.40
CA PHE A 53 3.34 -0.35 -10.86
C PHE A 53 2.10 0.27 -10.22
N LEU A 54 2.26 0.87 -9.04
CA LEU A 54 1.21 1.59 -8.32
C LEU A 54 1.45 3.08 -8.34
N LEU A 55 2.62 3.50 -7.86
CA LEU A 55 3.03 4.90 -7.79
C LEU A 55 4.54 5.03 -7.57
N LEU A 56 5.04 6.23 -7.80
CA LEU A 56 6.41 6.66 -7.54
C LEU A 56 6.34 7.96 -6.73
N ILE A 57 7.23 8.12 -5.75
CA ILE A 57 7.49 9.39 -5.07
C ILE A 57 8.98 9.74 -5.19
N THR A 58 9.29 11.00 -5.49
CA THR A 58 10.68 11.47 -5.55
C THR A 58 11.20 11.80 -4.15
N ASP A 59 12.42 11.37 -3.83
CA ASP A 59 13.10 11.73 -2.59
C ASP A 59 13.99 12.97 -2.80
N THR A 60 13.32 14.10 -2.97
CA THR A 60 13.92 15.41 -3.26
C THR A 60 13.43 16.46 -2.24
N LYS A 61 13.98 17.68 -2.27
CA LYS A 61 13.49 18.78 -1.40
C LYS A 61 12.01 19.10 -1.60
N GLU A 62 11.53 18.90 -2.82
CA GLU A 62 10.13 19.06 -3.22
C GLU A 62 9.66 17.72 -3.81
N PRO A 63 9.16 16.80 -2.97
CA PRO A 63 8.68 15.50 -3.42
C PRO A 63 7.51 15.64 -4.40
N SER A 64 7.55 14.86 -5.47
CA SER A 64 6.46 14.73 -6.44
C SER A 64 5.99 13.29 -6.49
N VAL A 65 4.70 13.09 -6.73
CA VAL A 65 4.09 11.76 -6.84
C VAL A 65 3.59 11.53 -8.26
N VAL A 66 3.94 10.38 -8.83
CA VAL A 66 3.44 9.92 -10.13
C VAL A 66 2.68 8.61 -9.91
N GLU A 67 1.39 8.62 -10.16
CA GLU A 67 0.53 7.46 -9.99
C GLU A 67 0.43 6.61 -11.26
N ALA A 68 0.10 5.34 -11.09
CA ALA A 68 -0.32 4.49 -12.19
C ALA A 68 -1.57 5.04 -12.88
N LYS A 69 -1.79 4.63 -14.13
CA LYS A 69 -2.98 4.98 -14.91
C LYS A 69 -3.84 3.72 -15.12
N PRO A 70 -5.12 3.71 -14.71
CA PRO A 70 -5.81 4.74 -13.92
C PRO A 70 -5.29 4.80 -12.47
N PRO A 71 -5.40 5.96 -11.79
CA PRO A 71 -4.98 6.09 -10.41
C PRO A 71 -5.91 5.31 -9.47
N ASN A 72 -5.39 4.88 -8.32
CA ASN A 72 -6.19 4.27 -7.26
C ASN A 72 -6.30 5.28 -6.09
N PRO A 73 -7.48 5.90 -5.89
CA PRO A 73 -7.65 6.98 -4.91
C PRO A 73 -7.51 6.52 -3.45
N ARG A 74 -7.41 5.22 -3.20
CA ARG A 74 -7.17 4.66 -1.87
C ARG A 74 -5.69 4.57 -1.52
N LEU A 75 -4.79 4.79 -2.48
CA LEU A 75 -3.35 4.67 -2.29
C LEU A 75 -2.72 6.04 -2.05
N THR A 76 -1.93 6.17 -0.99
CA THR A 76 -1.16 7.37 -0.70
C THR A 76 0.29 7.02 -0.38
N ALA A 77 1.24 7.73 -1.00
CA ALA A 77 2.65 7.64 -0.65
C ALA A 77 3.00 8.65 0.45
N VAL A 78 3.70 8.22 1.49
CA VAL A 78 4.20 9.10 2.56
C VAL A 78 5.71 8.92 2.68
N LEU A 79 6.44 9.98 2.38
CA LEU A 79 7.90 10.01 2.46
C LEU A 79 8.36 10.51 3.84
N ASN A 80 9.31 9.81 4.45
CA ASN A 80 10.04 10.25 5.62
C ASN A 80 11.53 10.30 5.28
N GLN A 81 11.99 11.49 4.87
CA GLN A 81 13.37 11.71 4.44
C GLN A 81 14.37 11.61 5.59
N GLU A 82 13.98 12.01 6.81
CA GLU A 82 14.86 11.96 7.99
C GLU A 82 15.27 10.52 8.36
N ARG A 83 14.36 9.57 8.11
CA ARG A 83 14.54 8.16 8.46
C ARG A 83 14.81 7.26 7.25
N ASN A 84 14.90 7.83 6.05
CA ASN A 84 14.97 7.06 4.80
C ASN A 84 13.87 6.00 4.73
N GLN A 85 12.62 6.42 4.90
CA GLN A 85 11.46 5.53 4.83
C GLN A 85 10.45 6.06 3.81
N VAL A 86 9.84 5.14 3.07
CA VAL A 86 8.66 5.41 2.27
C VAL A 86 7.55 4.49 2.73
N HIS A 87 6.36 5.05 2.93
CA HIS A 87 5.19 4.31 3.29
C HIS A 87 4.15 4.33 2.16
N LEU A 88 3.48 3.21 1.96
CA LEU A 88 2.27 3.12 1.16
C LEU A 88 1.08 2.94 2.11
N GLN A 89 0.18 3.91 2.12
CA GLN A 89 -1.08 3.82 2.84
C GLN A 89 -2.19 3.35 1.90
N ILE A 90 -3.00 2.41 2.39
CA ILE A 90 -4.19 1.89 1.71
C ILE A 90 -5.38 2.21 2.60
N SER A 91 -6.19 3.19 2.22
CA SER A 91 -7.45 3.50 2.90
C SER A 91 -8.54 2.49 2.55
N SER A 92 -9.56 2.39 3.41
CA SER A 92 -10.70 1.48 3.24
C SER A 92 -10.26 0.05 2.93
N ALA A 93 -9.21 -0.43 3.61
CA ALA A 93 -8.55 -1.69 3.28
C ALA A 93 -9.52 -2.87 3.34
N ALA A 94 -9.44 -3.71 2.31
CA ALA A 94 -10.31 -4.86 2.13
C ALA A 94 -9.51 -6.14 1.86
N VAL A 95 -10.20 -7.28 1.96
CA VAL A 95 -9.61 -8.60 1.63
C VAL A 95 -8.98 -8.60 0.25
N THR A 96 -9.58 -7.87 -0.70
CA THR A 96 -9.14 -7.74 -2.09
C THR A 96 -7.82 -6.99 -2.26
N ASP A 97 -7.33 -6.31 -1.22
CA ASP A 97 -6.00 -5.71 -1.19
C ASP A 97 -4.91 -6.71 -0.78
N SER A 98 -5.26 -7.96 -0.45
CA SER A 98 -4.30 -9.01 -0.13
C SER A 98 -3.46 -9.37 -1.35
N ALA A 99 -2.18 -9.00 -1.31
CA ALA A 99 -1.18 -9.26 -2.35
C ALA A 99 0.23 -9.08 -1.76
N VAL A 100 1.26 -9.40 -2.55
CA VAL A 100 2.63 -9.00 -2.21
C VAL A 100 2.86 -7.58 -2.69
N TYR A 101 3.41 -6.73 -1.84
CA TYR A 101 3.77 -5.36 -2.19
C TYR A 101 5.29 -5.21 -2.16
N TYR A 102 5.85 -4.66 -3.24
CA TYR A 102 7.28 -4.41 -3.36
C TYR A 102 7.52 -2.92 -3.36
N CYS A 103 8.56 -2.49 -2.64
CA CYS A 103 9.18 -1.20 -2.87
C CYS A 103 10.46 -1.39 -3.69
N ALA A 104 10.76 -0.43 -4.56
CA ALA A 104 12.00 -0.37 -5.31
C ALA A 104 12.59 1.04 -5.25
N LEU A 105 13.91 1.10 -5.40
CA LEU A 105 14.70 2.33 -5.39
C LEU A 105 15.33 2.48 -6.76
N SER A 106 15.31 3.69 -7.32
CA SER A 106 16.16 4.02 -8.45
C SER A 106 16.96 5.29 -8.20
N TYR A 107 18.17 5.28 -8.72
CA TYR A 107 19.05 6.44 -8.79
C TYR A 107 18.77 7.14 -10.12
N GLY A 108 18.77 8.47 -10.13
CA GLY A 108 18.75 9.21 -11.39
C GLY A 108 19.99 8.87 -12.21
N LYS A 109 19.82 8.85 -13.52
CA LYS A 109 20.95 8.79 -14.45
C LYS A 109 21.35 10.20 -14.85
#